data_AF-E3MV68-F1
#
_entry.id   AF-E3MV68-F1
#
_cell.length_a   1.000
_cell.length_b   1.000
_cell.length_c   1.000
_cell.angle_alpha   90.00
_cell.angle_beta   90.00
_cell.angle_gamma   90.00
#
_symmetry.space_group_name_H-M   'P 1'
#
loop_
_entity.id
_entity.type
_entity.pdbx_description
1 polymer ?
#
loop_
_entity_poly.entity_id
_entity_poly.type
_entity_poly.pdbx_seq_one_letter_code
_entity_poly.pdbx_strand_id
1 'polypeptide(L)'
;MGQICYKIYLITFTILSMLPIGLHIHWLYDDEKTRFYSLVILLYYMPTCLAFITMIDNEHLPTAEWFVRHKYMLAGAMIALNILMIVNSVIRLVGLWENIVVTCMLAIVIMYIPLSTCFHFNPLGVELKFSLLKSTKFSKKQGLVLFGFHIVLAALYTTLFLFDESSLGKEELILNFRLIRFICQLINILSIPMSYHAILLWNSDKLRFIGKYPGTSIKWTGLMKRNPDGTWEVDQTPEDHNVFVV
;
A
#
# COMPACT_ATOMS: atom_id res chain seq x y z
N MET A 1 10.47 -11.42 -7.76
CA MET A 1 10.18 -10.32 -8.70
C MET A 1 11.45 -9.49 -8.84
N GLY A 2 11.93 -9.19 -10.05
CA GLY A 2 13.05 -8.25 -10.22
C GLY A 2 12.70 -6.86 -9.68
N GLN A 3 13.69 -6.06 -9.24
CA GLN A 3 13.45 -4.72 -8.68
C GLN A 3 12.67 -3.81 -9.64
N ILE A 4 12.94 -3.90 -10.95
CA ILE A 4 12.23 -3.15 -11.99
C ILE A 4 10.76 -3.57 -12.07
N CYS A 5 10.49 -4.88 -12.15
CA CYS A 5 9.13 -5.40 -12.19
C CYS A 5 8.32 -5.01 -10.95
N TYR A 6 8.93 -4.98 -9.77
CA TYR A 6 8.27 -4.53 -8.54
C TYR A 6 7.91 -3.04 -8.59
N LYS A 7 8.82 -2.20 -9.10
CA LYS A 7 8.58 -0.77 -9.30
C LYS A 7 7.46 -0.51 -10.31
N ILE A 8 7.48 -1.20 -11.44
CA ILE A 8 6.40 -1.11 -12.45
C ILE A 8 5.07 -1.53 -11.82
N TYR A 9 5.03 -2.67 -11.12
CA TYR A 9 3.86 -3.13 -10.40
C TYR A 9 3.34 -2.06 -9.44
N LEU A 10 4.22 -1.41 -8.67
CA LEU A 10 3.83 -0.39 -7.70
C LEU A 10 3.29 0.89 -8.36
N ILE A 11 3.86 1.33 -9.49
CA ILE A 11 3.33 2.44 -10.29
C ILE A 11 1.95 2.09 -10.85
N THR A 12 1.84 0.94 -11.52
CA THR A 12 0.57 0.47 -12.08
C THR A 12 -0.49 0.36 -10.99
N PHE A 13 -0.12 -0.20 -9.84
CA PHE A 13 -0.98 -0.30 -8.68
C PHE A 13 -1.45 1.08 -8.20
N THR A 14 -0.52 2.02 -8.03
CA THR A 14 -0.85 3.36 -7.53
C THR A 14 -1.80 4.09 -8.49
N ILE A 15 -1.57 3.99 -9.79
CA ILE A 15 -2.49 4.54 -10.82
C ILE A 15 -3.88 3.89 -10.72
N LEU A 16 -3.93 2.55 -10.64
CA LEU A 16 -5.19 1.82 -10.55
C LEU A 16 -5.96 2.12 -9.25
N SER A 17 -5.26 2.45 -8.15
CA SER A 17 -5.89 2.85 -6.89
C SER A 17 -6.59 4.20 -6.96
N MET A 18 -6.14 5.10 -7.84
CA MET A 18 -6.72 6.43 -8.05
C MET A 18 -7.89 6.43 -9.03
N LEU A 19 -7.91 5.49 -9.97
CA LEU A 19 -8.98 5.32 -10.95
C LEU A 19 -10.40 5.24 -10.34
N PRO A 20 -10.69 4.38 -9.33
CA PRO A 20 -12.03 4.29 -8.77
C PRO A 20 -12.49 5.61 -8.12
N ILE A 21 -11.57 6.37 -7.53
CA ILE A 21 -11.89 7.67 -6.92
C ILE A 21 -12.24 8.69 -8.00
N GLY A 22 -11.44 8.74 -9.07
CA GLY A 22 -11.72 9.64 -10.19
C GLY A 22 -13.06 9.36 -10.87
N LEU A 23 -13.41 8.08 -11.02
CA LEU A 23 -14.68 7.68 -11.61
C LEU A 23 -15.87 7.92 -10.67
N HIS A 24 -15.66 7.75 -9.36
CA HIS A 24 -16.65 8.11 -8.35
C HIS A 24 -17.00 9.60 -8.38
N ILE A 25 -15.98 10.46 -8.54
CA ILE A 25 -16.18 11.91 -8.70
C ILE A 25 -16.89 12.22 -10.02
N HIS A 26 -16.47 11.55 -11.10
CA HIS A 26 -16.98 11.81 -12.45
C HIS A 26 -18.50 11.73 -12.52
N TRP A 27 -19.06 10.68 -11.96
CA TRP A 27 -20.49 10.38 -12.10
C TRP A 27 -21.33 10.94 -10.98
N LEU A 28 -20.81 10.99 -9.73
CA LEU A 28 -21.64 11.41 -8.59
C LEU A 28 -21.65 12.91 -8.32
N TYR A 29 -20.84 13.68 -9.03
CA TYR A 29 -20.68 15.11 -8.84
C TYR A 29 -20.54 15.84 -10.18
N ASP A 30 -21.40 15.56 -11.16
CA ASP A 30 -21.23 16.07 -12.53
C ASP A 30 -21.04 17.59 -12.60
N ASP A 31 -21.82 18.35 -11.82
CA ASP A 31 -21.76 19.82 -11.75
C ASP A 31 -20.51 20.37 -11.05
N GLU A 32 -19.93 19.62 -10.11
CA GLU A 32 -18.81 20.06 -9.26
C GLU A 32 -17.52 19.24 -9.47
N LYS A 33 -17.50 18.35 -10.47
CA LYS A 33 -16.43 17.35 -10.67
C LYS A 33 -15.05 17.99 -10.74
N THR A 34 -14.92 19.13 -11.42
CA THR A 34 -13.63 19.86 -11.54
C THR A 34 -13.08 20.27 -10.17
N ARG A 35 -13.93 20.74 -9.26
CA ARG A 35 -13.55 21.11 -7.90
C ARG A 35 -13.10 19.88 -7.11
N PHE A 36 -13.88 18.80 -7.16
CA PHE A 36 -13.55 17.58 -6.44
C PHE A 36 -12.30 16.88 -6.99
N TYR A 37 -12.11 16.85 -8.31
CA TYR A 37 -10.87 16.39 -8.92
C TYR A 37 -9.66 17.18 -8.42
N SER A 38 -9.77 18.51 -8.39
CA SER A 38 -8.69 19.37 -7.91
C SER A 38 -8.34 19.05 -6.44
N LEU A 39 -9.35 18.82 -5.60
CA LEU A 39 -9.14 18.44 -4.20
C LEU A 39 -8.47 17.07 -4.07
N VAL A 40 -8.89 16.06 -4.83
CA VAL A 40 -8.27 14.73 -4.79
C VAL A 40 -6.85 14.73 -5.32
N ILE A 41 -6.59 15.49 -6.40
CA ILE A 41 -5.23 15.68 -6.92
C ILE A 41 -4.35 16.35 -5.86
N LEU A 42 -4.86 17.37 -5.15
CA LEU A 42 -4.14 18.02 -4.06
C LEU A 42 -3.86 17.04 -2.91
N LEU A 43 -4.87 16.27 -2.48
CA LEU A 43 -4.73 15.25 -1.43
C LEU A 43 -3.72 14.16 -1.81
N TYR A 44 -3.57 13.85 -3.09
CA TYR A 44 -2.58 12.89 -3.56
C TYR A 44 -1.17 13.51 -3.66
N TYR A 45 -1.08 14.76 -4.13
CA TYR A 45 0.19 15.43 -4.39
C TYR A 45 0.88 15.90 -3.10
N MET A 46 0.13 16.42 -2.12
CA MET A 46 0.69 16.94 -0.86
C MET A 46 1.51 15.88 -0.09
N PRO A 47 1.01 14.65 0.15
CA PRO A 47 1.81 13.59 0.78
C PRO A 47 2.99 13.12 -0.07
N THR A 48 2.85 13.15 -1.39
CA THR A 48 3.95 12.83 -2.32
C THR A 48 5.10 13.83 -2.13
N CYS A 49 4.81 15.13 -2.12
CA CYS A 49 5.80 16.18 -1.84
C CYS A 49 6.42 16.03 -0.45
N LEU A 50 5.60 15.78 0.57
CA LEU A 50 6.09 15.54 1.93
C LEU A 50 7.03 14.33 1.99
N ALA A 51 6.71 13.25 1.29
CA ALA A 51 7.56 12.08 1.16
C ALA A 51 8.93 12.48 0.56
N PHE A 52 8.92 13.21 -0.55
CA PHE A 52 10.14 13.66 -1.21
C PHE A 52 11.00 14.57 -0.32
N ILE A 53 10.39 15.53 0.38
CA ILE A 53 11.11 16.40 1.33
C ILE A 53 11.77 15.55 2.41
N THR A 54 11.02 14.63 3.01
CA THR A 54 11.51 13.71 4.05
C THR A 54 12.62 12.79 3.53
N MET A 55 12.55 12.40 2.27
CA MET A 55 13.54 11.53 1.62
C MET A 55 14.82 12.27 1.20
N ILE A 56 14.78 13.60 1.01
CA ILE A 56 15.93 14.45 0.69
C ILE A 56 16.69 14.83 1.96
N ASP A 57 15.96 14.97 3.07
CA ASP A 57 16.55 15.26 4.38
C ASP A 57 17.33 14.03 4.90
N ASN A 58 18.65 14.02 4.66
CA ASN A 58 19.55 12.92 5.00
C ASN A 58 19.70 12.69 6.51
N GLU A 59 19.19 13.58 7.38
CA GLU A 59 19.17 13.35 8.83
C GLU A 59 18.26 12.18 9.22
N HIS A 60 17.28 11.85 8.38
CA HIS A 60 16.28 10.82 8.61
C HIS A 60 16.47 9.61 7.69
N LEU A 61 17.70 9.05 7.66
CA LEU A 61 18.02 7.85 6.88
C LEU A 61 16.94 6.77 7.11
N PRO A 62 16.44 6.11 6.04
CA PRO A 62 15.39 5.11 6.18
C PRO A 62 15.87 3.99 7.11
N THR A 63 15.15 3.75 8.20
CA THR A 63 15.44 2.67 9.14
C THR A 63 14.79 1.36 8.66
N ALA A 64 15.27 0.24 9.19
CA ALA A 64 14.62 -1.06 8.94
C ALA A 64 13.16 -1.05 9.41
N GLU A 65 12.85 -0.39 10.53
CA GLU A 65 11.48 -0.23 11.02
C GLU A 65 10.60 0.52 10.02
N TRP A 66 11.08 1.64 9.48
CA TRP A 66 10.36 2.39 8.43
C TRP A 66 10.13 1.52 7.20
N PHE A 67 11.16 0.81 6.74
CA PHE A 67 11.07 -0.08 5.58
C PHE A 67 9.99 -1.15 5.76
N VAL A 68 9.90 -1.73 6.96
CA VAL A 68 8.92 -2.75 7.34
C VAL A 68 7.52 -2.14 7.47
N ARG A 69 7.40 -1.03 8.20
CA ARG A 69 6.12 -0.35 8.50
C ARG A 69 5.39 0.06 7.23
N HIS A 70 6.08 0.71 6.29
CA HIS A 70 5.44 1.15 5.05
C HIS A 70 4.92 -0.02 4.19
N LYS A 71 5.57 -1.18 4.22
CA LYS A 71 5.12 -2.38 3.51
C LYS A 71 3.86 -2.99 4.10
N TYR A 72 3.78 -3.07 5.43
CA TYR A 72 2.55 -3.51 6.11
C TYR A 72 1.40 -2.55 5.87
N MET A 73 1.66 -1.26 6.09
CA MET A 73 0.64 -0.23 6.01
C MET A 73 0.14 -0.05 4.58
N LEU A 74 0.97 -0.22 3.55
CA LEU A 74 0.49 -0.17 2.16
C LEU A 74 -0.44 -1.36 1.86
N ALA A 75 -0.09 -2.57 2.28
CA ALA A 75 -1.00 -3.72 2.14
C ALA A 75 -2.33 -3.49 2.88
N GLY A 76 -2.29 -2.95 4.09
CA GLY A 76 -3.48 -2.57 4.85
C GLY A 76 -4.31 -1.48 4.18
N ALA A 77 -3.67 -0.40 3.70
CA ALA A 77 -4.32 0.70 2.99
C ALA A 77 -5.01 0.22 1.70
N MET A 78 -4.45 -0.78 1.03
CA MET A 78 -5.06 -1.39 -0.15
C MET A 78 -6.35 -2.12 0.16
N ILE A 79 -6.34 -2.95 1.21
CA ILE A 79 -7.54 -3.65 1.68
C ILE A 79 -8.59 -2.64 2.14
N ALA A 80 -8.16 -1.61 2.89
CA ALA A 80 -9.05 -0.54 3.35
C ALA A 80 -9.67 0.22 2.18
N LEU A 81 -8.88 0.64 1.18
CA LEU A 81 -9.39 1.29 -0.03
C LEU A 81 -10.46 0.43 -0.70
N ASN A 82 -10.18 -0.86 -0.86
CA ASN A 82 -11.08 -1.77 -1.54
C ASN A 82 -12.45 -1.88 -0.86
N ILE A 83 -12.45 -2.00 0.47
CA ILE A 83 -13.68 -2.05 1.28
C ILE A 83 -14.38 -0.68 1.29
N LEU A 84 -13.63 0.40 1.55
CA LEU A 84 -14.18 1.74 1.67
C LEU A 84 -14.78 2.25 0.36
N MET A 85 -14.22 1.90 -0.81
CA MET A 85 -14.81 2.30 -2.10
C MET A 85 -16.18 1.68 -2.33
N ILE A 86 -16.34 0.40 -1.99
CA ILE A 86 -17.65 -0.29 -2.07
C ILE A 86 -18.63 0.34 -1.09
N VAL A 87 -18.23 0.54 0.16
CA VAL A 87 -19.07 1.19 1.17
C VAL A 87 -19.47 2.59 0.70
N ASN A 88 -18.52 3.40 0.26
CA ASN A 88 -18.75 4.77 -0.21
C ASN A 88 -19.69 4.83 -1.43
N SER A 89 -19.71 3.78 -2.27
CA SER A 89 -20.62 3.70 -3.42
C SER A 89 -22.09 3.50 -3.05
N VAL A 90 -22.39 3.09 -1.81
CA VAL A 90 -23.76 2.87 -1.30
C VAL A 90 -24.10 3.69 -0.05
N ILE A 91 -23.10 4.22 0.67
CA ILE A 91 -23.27 4.87 1.99
C ILE A 91 -24.15 6.12 1.94
N ARG A 92 -24.29 6.75 0.76
CA ARG A 92 -25.20 7.90 0.56
C ARG A 92 -26.67 7.59 0.88
N LEU A 93 -27.02 6.31 1.03
CA LEU A 93 -28.34 5.84 1.42
C LEU A 93 -28.54 5.68 2.93
N VAL A 94 -27.45 5.73 3.73
CA VAL A 94 -27.44 5.31 5.15
C VAL A 94 -27.54 6.51 6.10
N GLY A 95 -26.97 7.66 5.73
CA GLY A 95 -27.02 8.89 6.54
C GLY A 95 -25.86 9.84 6.28
N LEU A 96 -25.97 11.09 6.78
CA LEU A 96 -24.96 12.13 6.58
C LEU A 96 -23.67 11.83 7.38
N TRP A 97 -23.80 11.37 8.62
CA TRP A 97 -22.66 11.13 9.51
C TRP A 97 -21.79 9.97 9.04
N GLU A 98 -22.41 8.87 8.64
CA GLU A 98 -21.73 7.69 8.10
C GLU A 98 -20.97 8.05 6.83
N ASN A 99 -21.57 8.85 5.95
CA ASN A 99 -20.93 9.34 4.74
C ASN A 99 -19.70 10.21 5.06
N ILE A 100 -19.80 11.11 6.04
CA ILE A 100 -18.66 11.94 6.49
C ILE A 100 -17.52 11.04 7.00
N VAL A 101 -17.83 10.08 7.89
CA VAL A 101 -16.82 9.17 8.47
C VAL A 101 -16.12 8.36 7.39
N VAL A 102 -16.88 7.74 6.47
CA VAL A 102 -16.32 6.94 5.37
C VAL A 102 -15.47 7.82 4.45
N THR A 103 -15.92 9.04 4.14
CA THR A 103 -15.16 9.99 3.32
C THR A 103 -13.84 10.40 3.99
N CYS A 104 -13.84 10.66 5.30
CA CYS A 104 -12.61 10.96 6.04
C CYS A 104 -11.64 9.77 6.05
N MET A 105 -12.13 8.55 6.26
CA MET A 105 -11.31 7.34 6.18
C MET A 105 -10.71 7.16 4.78
N LEU A 106 -11.52 7.39 3.73
CA LEU A 106 -11.06 7.33 2.35
C LEU A 106 -9.97 8.37 2.08
N ALA A 107 -10.14 9.62 2.54
CA ALA A 107 -9.14 10.66 2.39
C ALA A 107 -7.80 10.28 3.05
N ILE A 108 -7.82 9.69 4.25
CA ILE A 108 -6.61 9.20 4.93
C ILE A 108 -5.92 8.11 4.09
N VAL A 109 -6.69 7.15 3.57
CA VAL A 109 -6.15 6.08 2.72
C VAL A 109 -5.56 6.63 1.43
N ILE A 110 -6.26 7.58 0.78
CA ILE A 110 -5.81 8.26 -0.44
C ILE A 110 -4.51 9.02 -0.22
N MET A 111 -4.38 9.70 0.92
CA MET A 111 -3.14 10.40 1.26
C MET A 111 -1.99 9.43 1.55
N TYR A 112 -2.30 8.28 2.16
CA TYR A 112 -1.29 7.33 2.60
C TYR A 112 -0.69 6.49 1.46
N ILE A 113 -1.48 6.10 0.47
CA ILE A 113 -1.02 5.28 -0.67
C ILE A 113 0.19 5.91 -1.40
N PRO A 114 0.15 7.16 -1.89
CA PRO A 114 1.29 7.78 -2.57
C PRO A 114 2.49 7.95 -1.64
N LEU A 115 2.26 8.40 -0.40
CA LEU A 115 3.30 8.52 0.63
C LEU A 115 4.06 7.20 0.79
N SER A 116 3.33 6.11 1.01
CA SER A 116 3.94 4.80 1.19
C SER A 116 4.59 4.29 -0.10
N THR A 117 3.97 4.51 -1.27
CA THR A 117 4.56 4.17 -2.57
C THR A 117 5.92 4.85 -2.76
N CYS A 118 6.06 6.14 -2.42
CA CYS A 118 7.35 6.84 -2.48
C CYS A 118 8.42 6.13 -1.64
N PHE A 119 8.10 5.74 -0.40
CA PHE A 119 9.03 5.02 0.48
C PHE A 119 9.40 3.61 -0.01
N HIS A 120 8.62 3.01 -0.91
CA HIS A 120 8.99 1.75 -1.57
C HIS A 120 9.96 1.93 -2.74
N PHE A 121 10.01 3.12 -3.34
CA PHE A 121 10.85 3.35 -4.51
C PHE A 121 12.36 3.39 -4.19
N ASN A 122 12.71 3.53 -2.91
CA ASN A 122 14.01 3.97 -2.37
C ASN A 122 14.47 5.26 -3.06
N PRO A 123 14.79 6.34 -2.33
CA PRO A 123 15.11 7.61 -2.97
C PRO A 123 16.27 7.47 -3.96
N LEU A 124 16.22 8.26 -5.02
CA LEU A 124 17.39 8.54 -5.86
C LEU A 124 18.51 9.05 -4.94
N GLY A 125 19.62 8.33 -4.85
CA GLY A 125 20.77 8.71 -4.04
C GLY A 125 20.86 8.07 -2.65
N VAL A 126 19.86 7.31 -2.18
CA VAL A 126 20.00 6.60 -0.91
C VAL A 126 20.80 5.31 -1.09
N GLU A 127 21.90 5.26 -0.35
CA GLU A 127 22.85 4.15 -0.34
C GLU A 127 22.37 2.98 0.50
N LEU A 128 21.49 3.23 1.49
CA LEU A 128 20.94 2.22 2.39
C LEU A 128 19.69 1.53 1.81
N LYS A 129 19.77 0.23 1.55
CA LYS A 129 18.73 -0.61 0.96
C LYS A 129 18.49 -1.84 1.81
N PHE A 130 17.25 -2.10 2.18
CA PHE A 130 16.84 -3.33 2.87
C PHE A 130 16.21 -4.35 1.94
N SER A 131 16.36 -5.63 2.26
CA SER A 131 15.76 -6.74 1.53
C SER A 131 15.54 -7.95 2.44
N LEU A 132 14.51 -8.74 2.12
CA LEU A 132 14.25 -10.01 2.79
C LEU A 132 15.38 -11.01 2.52
N LEU A 133 15.63 -11.89 3.48
CA LEU A 133 16.50 -13.05 3.26
C LEU A 133 15.79 -14.07 2.36
N LYS A 134 16.59 -14.77 1.53
CA LYS A 134 16.07 -15.88 0.71
C LYS A 134 15.53 -17.04 1.56
N SER A 135 15.98 -17.14 2.81
CA SER A 135 15.54 -18.14 3.78
C SER A 135 14.20 -17.80 4.44
N THR A 136 13.69 -16.58 4.31
CA THR A 136 12.39 -16.19 4.90
C THR A 136 11.27 -16.98 4.23
N LYS A 137 10.55 -17.79 5.02
CA LYS A 137 9.52 -18.71 4.51
C LYS A 137 8.12 -18.20 4.77
N PHE A 138 7.25 -18.50 3.82
CA PHE A 138 5.81 -18.33 3.92
C PHE A 138 5.19 -19.67 4.30
N SER A 139 4.45 -19.73 5.43
CA SER A 139 3.88 -20.99 5.90
C SER A 139 2.61 -21.37 5.12
N LYS A 140 2.32 -22.69 5.02
CA LYS A 140 1.09 -23.18 4.38
C LYS A 140 -0.18 -22.62 5.04
N LYS A 141 -0.19 -22.49 6.37
CA LYS A 141 -1.33 -21.92 7.13
C LYS A 141 -1.56 -20.46 6.75
N GLN A 142 -0.51 -19.64 6.68
CA GLN A 142 -0.61 -18.26 6.23
C GLN A 142 -1.07 -18.15 4.78
N GLY A 143 -0.65 -19.08 3.91
CA GLY A 143 -1.18 -19.21 2.56
C GLY A 143 -2.68 -19.43 2.53
N LEU A 144 -3.16 -20.40 3.29
CA LEU A 144 -4.59 -20.69 3.37
C LEU A 144 -5.38 -19.47 3.86
N VAL A 145 -4.88 -18.77 4.89
CA VAL A 145 -5.52 -17.55 5.41
C VAL A 145 -5.52 -16.43 4.39
N LEU A 146 -4.38 -16.16 3.73
CA LEU A 146 -4.26 -15.10 2.73
C LEU A 146 -5.22 -15.34 1.55
N PHE A 147 -5.16 -16.53 0.95
CA PHE A 147 -6.02 -16.85 -0.19
C PHE A 147 -7.50 -16.96 0.23
N GLY A 148 -7.78 -17.57 1.38
CA GLY A 148 -9.13 -17.63 1.94
C GLY A 148 -9.73 -16.24 2.14
N PHE A 149 -8.97 -15.30 2.71
CA PHE A 149 -9.39 -13.91 2.87
C PHE A 149 -9.74 -13.24 1.53
N HIS A 150 -8.85 -13.33 0.54
CA HIS A 150 -9.10 -12.72 -0.78
C HIS A 150 -10.22 -13.41 -1.56
N ILE A 151 -10.43 -14.72 -1.38
CA ILE A 151 -11.57 -15.46 -1.95
C ILE A 151 -12.87 -15.01 -1.31
N VAL A 152 -12.92 -14.84 0.02
CA VAL A 152 -14.10 -14.33 0.71
C VAL A 152 -14.42 -12.91 0.23
N LEU A 153 -13.43 -12.02 0.14
CA LEU A 153 -13.63 -10.68 -0.42
C LEU A 153 -14.15 -10.73 -1.87
N ALA A 154 -13.55 -11.58 -2.71
CA ALA A 154 -13.99 -11.76 -4.09
C ALA A 154 -15.44 -12.27 -4.17
N ALA A 155 -15.82 -13.23 -3.32
CA ALA A 155 -17.18 -13.74 -3.25
C ALA A 155 -18.14 -12.65 -2.78
N LEU A 156 -17.80 -11.88 -1.75
CA LEU A 156 -18.59 -10.74 -1.27
C LEU A 156 -18.82 -9.73 -2.40
N TYR A 157 -17.76 -9.30 -3.10
CA TYR A 157 -17.90 -8.38 -4.23
C TYR A 157 -18.71 -8.98 -5.39
N THR A 158 -18.62 -10.29 -5.61
CA THR A 158 -19.43 -10.98 -6.61
C THR A 158 -20.90 -11.02 -6.21
N THR A 159 -21.22 -11.25 -4.93
CA THR A 159 -22.62 -11.21 -4.44
C THR A 159 -23.25 -9.84 -4.62
N LEU A 160 -22.46 -8.76 -4.62
CA LEU A 160 -22.97 -7.42 -4.92
C LEU A 160 -23.48 -7.32 -6.37
N PHE A 161 -23.09 -8.18 -7.31
CA PHE A 161 -23.69 -8.23 -8.66
C PHE A 161 -25.13 -8.77 -8.67
N LEU A 162 -25.56 -9.42 -7.59
CA LEU A 162 -26.95 -9.87 -7.41
C LEU A 162 -27.85 -8.79 -6.81
N PHE A 163 -27.28 -7.66 -6.39
CA PHE A 163 -28.03 -6.54 -5.84
C PHE A 163 -28.90 -5.90 -6.93
N ASP A 164 -30.18 -5.67 -6.64
CA ASP A 164 -31.06 -4.92 -7.54
C ASP A 164 -30.71 -3.43 -7.50
N GLU A 165 -29.93 -3.03 -8.48
CA GLU A 165 -29.41 -1.67 -8.62
C GLU A 165 -30.52 -0.64 -8.89
N SER A 166 -31.70 -1.05 -9.35
CA SER A 166 -32.83 -0.13 -9.55
C SER A 166 -33.23 0.56 -8.24
N SER A 167 -32.97 -0.07 -7.10
CA SER A 167 -33.16 0.51 -5.76
C SER A 167 -32.30 1.74 -5.48
N LEU A 168 -31.22 1.97 -6.25
CA LEU A 168 -30.39 3.19 -6.15
C LEU A 168 -31.09 4.42 -6.74
N GLY A 169 -32.13 4.24 -7.55
CA GLY A 169 -33.02 5.28 -8.06
C GLY A 169 -32.43 6.25 -9.09
N LYS A 170 -31.10 6.47 -9.11
CA LYS A 170 -30.41 7.36 -10.06
C LYS A 170 -29.46 6.60 -10.96
N GLU A 171 -29.49 6.90 -12.25
CA GLU A 171 -28.63 6.28 -13.26
C GLU A 171 -27.14 6.46 -12.95
N GLU A 172 -26.72 7.63 -12.45
CA GLU A 172 -25.31 7.87 -12.10
C GLU A 172 -24.83 6.99 -10.94
N LEU A 173 -25.70 6.74 -9.95
CA LEU A 173 -25.39 5.85 -8.81
C LEU A 173 -25.25 4.41 -9.29
N ILE A 174 -26.11 3.97 -10.21
CA ILE A 174 -26.06 2.63 -10.81
C ILE A 174 -24.76 2.44 -11.60
N LEU A 175 -24.41 3.38 -12.47
CA LEU A 175 -23.17 3.34 -13.27
C LEU A 175 -21.94 3.32 -12.36
N ASN A 176 -21.88 4.21 -11.37
CA ASN A 176 -20.84 4.22 -10.35
C ASN A 176 -20.72 2.88 -9.64
N PHE A 177 -21.83 2.34 -9.15
CA PHE A 177 -21.81 1.08 -8.40
C PHE A 177 -21.33 -0.11 -9.24
N ARG A 178 -21.75 -0.23 -10.52
CA ARG A 178 -21.25 -1.26 -11.46
C ARG A 178 -19.75 -1.24 -11.63
N LEU A 179 -19.21 -0.07 -11.92
CA LEU A 179 -17.80 0.06 -12.22
C LEU A 179 -16.93 -0.06 -10.97
N ILE A 180 -17.35 0.52 -9.83
CA ILE A 180 -16.61 0.39 -8.56
C ILE A 180 -16.47 -1.09 -8.17
N ARG A 181 -17.54 -1.90 -8.30
CA ARG A 181 -17.46 -3.36 -8.04
C ARG A 181 -16.42 -4.05 -8.91
N PHE A 182 -16.39 -3.75 -10.22
CA PHE A 182 -15.41 -4.31 -11.14
C PHE A 182 -13.97 -3.92 -10.75
N ILE A 183 -13.73 -2.64 -10.48
CA ILE A 183 -12.40 -2.16 -10.09
C ILE A 183 -11.96 -2.73 -8.74
N CYS A 184 -12.87 -2.85 -7.77
CA CYS A 184 -12.60 -3.43 -6.46
C CYS A 184 -12.17 -4.91 -6.57
N GLN A 185 -12.77 -5.66 -7.51
CA GLN A 185 -12.33 -7.02 -7.81
C GLN A 185 -10.90 -7.05 -8.36
N LEU A 186 -10.55 -6.12 -9.26
CA LEU A 186 -9.20 -6.00 -9.78
C LEU A 186 -8.20 -5.62 -8.68
N ILE A 187 -8.53 -4.64 -7.83
CA ILE A 187 -7.70 -4.23 -6.69
C ILE A 187 -7.50 -5.39 -5.71
N ASN A 188 -8.53 -6.21 -5.47
CA ASN A 188 -8.44 -7.39 -4.60
C ASN A 188 -7.35 -8.36 -5.11
N ILE A 189 -7.36 -8.68 -6.41
CA ILE A 189 -6.35 -9.55 -7.03
C ILE A 189 -4.97 -8.91 -6.93
N LEU A 190 -4.87 -7.62 -7.26
CA LEU A 190 -3.61 -6.87 -7.20
C LEU A 190 -3.08 -6.73 -5.78
N SER A 191 -3.90 -6.89 -4.74
CA SER A 191 -3.47 -6.82 -3.35
C SER A 191 -2.80 -8.09 -2.83
N ILE A 192 -3.00 -9.23 -3.49
CA ILE A 192 -2.42 -10.52 -3.06
C ILE A 192 -0.88 -10.46 -2.98
N PRO A 193 -0.14 -9.98 -4.00
CA PRO A 193 1.33 -9.91 -3.93
C PRO A 193 1.85 -9.00 -2.81
N MET A 194 1.13 -7.90 -2.50
CA MET A 194 1.52 -6.97 -1.44
C MET A 194 1.27 -7.57 -0.06
N SER A 195 0.09 -8.17 0.15
CA SER A 195 -0.24 -8.90 1.37
C SER A 195 0.71 -10.08 1.61
N TYR A 196 1.06 -10.81 0.55
CA TYR A 196 2.09 -11.85 0.63
C TYR A 196 3.45 -11.30 1.07
N HIS A 197 3.88 -10.18 0.49
CA HIS A 197 5.15 -9.55 0.85
C HIS A 197 5.16 -9.02 2.28
N ALA A 198 4.04 -8.45 2.74
CA ALA A 198 3.83 -8.06 4.13
C ALA A 198 3.93 -9.26 5.07
N ILE A 199 3.30 -10.39 4.77
CA ILE A 199 3.41 -11.59 5.62
C ILE A 199 4.84 -12.14 5.65
N LEU A 200 5.56 -12.11 4.52
CA LEU A 200 6.97 -12.50 4.51
C LEU A 200 7.81 -11.60 5.43
N LEU A 201 7.59 -10.29 5.40
CA LEU A 201 8.26 -9.36 6.31
C LEU A 201 7.90 -9.62 7.77
N TRP A 202 6.65 -9.96 8.04
CA TRP A 202 6.19 -10.31 9.38
C TRP A 202 6.92 -11.53 9.93
N ASN A 203 7.19 -12.51 9.07
CA ASN A 203 7.93 -13.72 9.41
C ASN A 203 9.45 -13.54 9.45
N SER A 204 9.97 -12.35 9.12
CA SER A 204 11.41 -12.14 9.01
C SER A 204 11.98 -11.69 10.33
N ASP A 205 12.88 -12.50 10.90
CA ASP A 205 13.66 -12.14 12.09
C ASP A 205 14.95 -11.39 11.72
N LYS A 206 15.35 -11.46 10.45
CA LYS A 206 16.50 -10.75 9.92
C LYS A 206 16.17 -10.09 8.58
N LEU A 207 16.83 -8.98 8.27
CA LEU A 207 16.82 -8.31 6.98
C LEU A 207 18.25 -8.12 6.50
N ARG A 208 18.49 -8.24 5.20
CA ARG A 208 19.77 -7.82 4.62
C ARG A 208 19.73 -6.33 4.35
N PHE A 209 20.78 -5.62 4.70
CA PHE A 209 20.98 -4.24 4.26
C PHE A 209 22.28 -4.09 3.45
N ILE A 210 22.25 -3.14 2.52
CA ILE A 210 23.42 -2.64 1.78
C ILE A 210 23.40 -1.13 1.99
N GLY A 211 24.49 -0.53 2.45
CA GLY A 211 24.64 0.90 2.74
C GLY A 211 26.05 1.39 2.42
N LYS A 212 26.36 2.62 2.82
CA LYS A 212 27.76 3.07 3.00
C LYS A 212 28.12 3.02 4.47
N TYR A 213 29.38 2.69 4.75
CA TYR A 213 29.90 2.75 6.11
C TYR A 213 30.02 4.22 6.55
N PRO A 214 29.59 4.60 7.77
CA PRO A 214 29.57 5.98 8.23
C PRO A 214 30.91 6.70 8.01
N GLY A 215 30.88 7.89 7.41
CA GLY A 215 32.08 8.71 7.18
C GLY A 215 33.01 8.19 6.07
N THR A 216 32.61 7.19 5.28
CA THR A 216 33.42 6.65 4.18
C THR A 216 32.64 6.50 2.87
N SER A 217 33.35 6.26 1.77
CA SER A 217 32.76 5.84 0.49
C SER A 217 32.54 4.32 0.39
N ILE A 218 32.94 3.55 1.41
CA ILE A 218 32.98 2.08 1.36
C ILE A 218 31.57 1.53 1.49
N LYS A 219 31.25 0.57 0.62
CA LYS A 219 29.97 -0.15 0.64
C LYS A 219 29.96 -1.12 1.81
N TRP A 220 29.00 -0.94 2.70
CA TRP A 220 28.76 -1.82 3.83
C TRP A 220 27.57 -2.73 3.52
N THR A 221 27.73 -4.03 3.67
CA THR A 221 26.62 -4.98 3.58
C THR A 221 26.57 -5.77 4.88
N GLY A 222 25.37 -5.96 5.42
CA GLY A 222 25.20 -6.66 6.68
C GLY A 222 23.77 -7.15 6.87
N LEU A 223 23.49 -7.62 8.08
CA LEU A 223 22.16 -8.02 8.49
C LEU A 223 21.65 -7.11 9.60
N MET A 224 20.36 -6.79 9.54
CA MET A 224 19.61 -6.30 10.68
C MET A 224 18.88 -7.48 11.31
N LYS A 225 18.79 -7.53 12.63
CA LYS A 225 18.02 -8.50 13.40
C LYS A 225 16.84 -7.78 14.07
N ARG A 226 15.70 -8.48 14.16
CA ARG A 226 14.51 -8.03 14.89
C ARG A 226 14.61 -8.49 16.34
N ASN A 227 14.44 -7.55 17.26
CA ASN A 227 14.38 -7.82 18.69
C ASN A 227 12.97 -8.29 19.12
N PRO A 228 12.83 -8.95 20.28
CA PRO A 228 11.52 -9.40 20.77
C PRO A 228 10.50 -8.28 20.99
N ASP A 229 10.96 -7.06 21.26
CA ASP A 229 10.14 -5.84 21.38
C ASP A 229 9.74 -5.24 20.02
N GLY A 230 10.26 -5.78 18.91
CA GLY A 230 9.97 -5.38 17.55
C GLY A 230 10.94 -4.36 16.95
N THR A 231 11.92 -3.86 17.71
CA THR A 231 12.95 -2.96 17.17
C THR A 231 13.93 -3.70 16.26
N TRP A 232 14.66 -2.96 15.43
CA TRP A 232 15.65 -3.52 14.52
C TRP A 232 17.03 -2.97 14.83
N GLU A 233 18.01 -3.86 14.94
CA GLU A 233 19.42 -3.51 15.20
C GLU A 233 20.35 -4.23 14.24
N VAL A 234 21.56 -3.70 14.08
CA VAL A 234 22.59 -4.37 13.26
C VAL A 234 22.99 -5.66 13.96
N ASP A 235 22.89 -6.78 13.25
CA ASP A 235 23.29 -8.07 13.77
C ASP A 235 24.82 -8.12 13.89
N GLN A 236 25.31 -8.10 15.13
CA GLN A 236 26.75 -8.16 15.43
C GLN A 236 27.24 -9.60 15.64
N THR A 237 26.43 -10.62 15.39
CA THR A 237 26.86 -12.01 15.62
C THR A 237 27.95 -12.46 14.64
N PRO A 238 29.02 -13.14 15.11
CA PRO A 238 30.21 -13.44 14.31
C PRO A 238 29.99 -14.26 13.04
N GLU A 239 28.95 -15.11 13.02
CA GLU A 239 28.69 -16.05 11.93
C GLU A 239 28.23 -15.35 10.63
N ASP A 240 27.67 -14.14 10.73
CA ASP A 240 27.18 -13.35 9.60
C ASP A 240 28.12 -12.21 9.18
N HIS A 241 29.27 -12.03 9.85
CA HIS A 241 30.32 -11.05 9.47
C HIS A 241 31.26 -11.53 8.37
N ASN A 242 31.06 -12.74 7.84
CA ASN A 242 31.70 -13.19 6.59
C ASN A 242 31.10 -12.52 5.34
N VAL A 243 30.37 -11.42 5.49
CA VAL A 243 30.00 -10.55 4.38
C VAL A 243 31.22 -9.68 4.06
N PHE A 244 32.06 -10.22 3.18
CA PHE A 244 33.24 -9.62 2.59
C PHE A 244 33.20 -8.08 2.54
N VAL A 245 34.11 -7.45 3.28
CA VAL A 245 34.65 -6.15 2.89
C VAL A 245 35.36 -6.40 1.56
N VAL A 246 34.79 -5.92 0.46
CA VAL A 246 35.44 -5.87 -0.86
C VAL A 246 35.87 -4.43 -1.10
#